data_AF-A0AA35KUQ6-F1
#
_entry.id   AF-A0AA35KUQ6-F1
#
_cell.length_a   1.000
_cell.length_b   1.000
_cell.length_c   1.000
_cell.angle_alpha   90.00
_cell.angle_beta   90.00
_cell.angle_gamma   90.00
#
_symmetry.space_group_name_H-M   'P 1'
#
loop_
_entity.id
_entity.type
_entity.pdbx_description
1 polymer ?
#
loop_
_entity_poly.entity_id
_entity_poly.type
_entity_poly.pdbx_seq_one_letter_code
_entity_poly.pdbx_strand_id
1 'polypeptide(L)'
;MDLQLFLRLAPCSRWESLTSRSAPRGLPSARPLDPPPPDDATAMIIYRDCISQDEMFSDIYKVKEVASRLCLEVEGKMVSRKEGEIDDALIGGNALAEDPDGEGAEATVVTGVDIVMNHHLQETSFTKESYKKYIKNYMKAIKARLEETKLERVKPFMTGEAEQVKHILANFKNYQFFVGENMNPDGMVALLDFREDGITPYMVFFKEGLEMEKCLQETNPSGSNIIIIGCCSLFINKTS
;
A
#
# COMPACT_ATOMS: atom_id res chain seq x y z
N MET A 1 14.39 30.01 -7.32
CA MET A 1 14.14 29.01 -8.38
C MET A 1 14.29 27.66 -7.73
N ASP A 2 13.15 27.11 -7.33
CA ASP A 2 13.00 25.89 -6.55
C ASP A 2 13.65 24.67 -7.19
N LEU A 3 14.35 23.89 -6.36
CA LEU A 3 14.88 22.57 -6.69
C LEU A 3 13.80 21.47 -6.71
N GLN A 4 12.52 21.80 -6.56
CA GLN A 4 11.43 20.81 -6.43
C GLN A 4 10.87 20.25 -7.76
N LEU A 5 11.48 20.51 -8.93
CA LEU A 5 10.86 20.15 -10.21
C LEU A 5 11.76 19.38 -11.18
N PHE A 6 12.48 18.35 -10.71
CA PHE A 6 13.28 17.51 -11.63
C PHE A 6 13.20 15.99 -11.40
N LEU A 7 12.11 15.48 -10.84
CA LEU A 7 11.83 14.04 -10.83
C LEU A 7 10.58 13.72 -11.65
N ARG A 8 10.58 14.15 -12.92
CA ARG A 8 9.68 13.56 -13.91
C ARG A 8 10.30 12.29 -14.47
N LEU A 9 9.69 11.16 -14.09
CA LEU A 9 9.59 9.92 -14.84
C LEU A 9 10.87 9.50 -15.54
N ALA A 10 11.78 8.91 -14.78
CA ALA A 10 12.91 8.28 -15.40
C ALA A 10 12.70 6.74 -15.43
N PRO A 11 13.02 6.09 -16.57
CA PRO A 11 12.50 4.76 -16.90
C PRO A 11 13.13 3.65 -16.05
N CYS A 12 12.29 2.77 -15.48
CA CYS A 12 12.64 1.66 -14.55
C CYS A 12 13.98 0.92 -14.84
N SER A 13 14.35 0.74 -16.11
CA SER A 13 15.62 0.10 -16.54
C SER A 13 16.89 0.83 -16.07
N ARG A 14 16.84 2.15 -15.91
CA ARG A 14 17.95 2.96 -15.37
C ARG A 14 18.05 2.89 -13.83
N TRP A 15 17.06 2.30 -13.17
CA TRP A 15 17.04 2.03 -11.72
C TRP A 15 17.42 0.57 -11.40
N GLU A 16 17.04 -0.40 -12.26
CA GLU A 16 17.52 -1.79 -12.14
C GLU A 16 19.06 -1.89 -12.25
N SER A 17 19.68 -1.05 -13.07
CA SER A 17 21.14 -0.97 -13.21
C SER A 17 21.86 -0.40 -11.97
N LEU A 18 21.16 0.36 -11.12
CA LEU A 18 21.71 0.93 -9.88
C LEU A 18 21.61 -0.02 -8.68
N THR A 19 20.78 -1.07 -8.77
CA THR A 19 20.55 -2.05 -7.68
C THR A 19 21.17 -3.42 -7.96
N SER A 20 21.59 -3.72 -9.20
CA SER A 20 22.29 -4.96 -9.53
C SER A 20 23.77 -4.89 -9.12
N ARG A 21 24.21 -5.72 -8.17
CA ARG A 21 25.60 -5.83 -7.67
C ARG A 21 26.65 -6.31 -8.69
N SER A 22 26.37 -6.31 -10.00
CA SER A 22 27.31 -6.79 -11.01
C SER A 22 27.32 -5.92 -12.26
N ALA A 23 28.15 -4.87 -12.25
CA ALA A 23 28.47 -4.12 -13.47
C ALA A 23 29.43 -4.94 -14.37
N PRO A 24 29.11 -5.17 -15.65
CA PRO A 24 30.07 -5.70 -16.60
C PRO A 24 31.12 -4.62 -16.95
N ARG A 25 32.39 -5.00 -16.92
CA ARG A 25 33.52 -4.13 -17.28
C ARG A 25 33.61 -3.97 -18.80
N GLY A 26 33.40 -2.75 -19.32
CA GLY A 26 33.92 -2.34 -20.63
C GLY A 26 33.13 -1.29 -21.44
N LEU A 27 33.57 -0.01 -21.36
CA LEU A 27 33.42 1.15 -22.30
C LEU A 27 32.01 1.71 -22.65
N PRO A 28 31.89 2.96 -23.19
CA PRO A 28 32.67 4.19 -22.95
C PRO A 28 31.80 5.41 -22.50
N SER A 29 32.43 6.33 -21.76
CA SER A 29 32.08 7.75 -21.47
C SER A 29 30.65 8.21 -21.81
N ALA A 30 29.75 8.13 -20.84
CA ALA A 30 28.47 8.85 -20.84
C ALA A 30 28.51 10.03 -19.86
N ARG A 31 27.74 11.07 -20.21
CA ARG A 31 27.42 12.36 -19.53
C ARG A 31 27.42 12.35 -17.99
N PRO A 32 27.53 13.53 -17.31
CA PRO A 32 27.69 13.63 -15.86
C PRO A 32 26.78 12.64 -15.16
N LEU A 33 27.41 11.63 -14.59
CA LEU A 33 26.73 10.56 -13.88
C LEU A 33 26.02 11.24 -12.73
N ASP A 34 24.69 11.20 -12.73
CA ASP A 34 23.93 11.36 -11.50
C ASP A 34 24.63 10.49 -10.44
N PRO A 35 24.91 11.04 -9.24
CA PRO A 35 25.63 10.30 -8.23
C PRO A 35 24.93 8.94 -8.01
N PRO A 36 25.70 7.84 -7.90
CA PRO A 36 25.08 6.55 -7.58
C PRO A 36 24.23 6.71 -6.32
N PRO A 37 23.06 6.05 -6.23
CA PRO A 37 22.26 6.12 -5.03
C PRO A 37 23.13 5.70 -3.85
N PRO A 38 23.08 6.41 -2.72
CA PRO A 38 23.90 6.10 -1.57
C PRO A 38 23.63 4.66 -1.12
N ASP A 39 24.67 4.01 -0.60
CA ASP A 39 24.69 2.58 -0.29
C ASP A 39 23.64 2.12 0.75
N ASP A 40 22.88 3.06 1.34
CA ASP A 40 21.83 2.85 2.35
C ASP A 40 20.40 3.11 1.83
N ALA A 41 20.23 3.32 0.51
CA ALA A 41 18.91 3.50 -0.07
C ALA A 41 18.12 2.17 -0.07
N THR A 42 17.03 2.09 0.69
CA THR A 42 16.14 0.93 0.71
C THR A 42 15.01 1.11 -0.31
N ALA A 43 14.55 0.02 -0.90
CA ALA A 43 13.41 0.03 -1.79
C ALA A 43 12.18 -0.53 -1.07
N MET A 44 11.11 0.27 -1.02
CA MET A 44 9.80 -0.11 -0.51
C MET A 44 8.81 -0.22 -1.66
N ILE A 45 7.91 -1.20 -1.62
CA ILE A 45 6.85 -1.38 -2.61
C ILE A 45 5.52 -0.98 -1.97
N ILE A 46 4.85 -0.04 -2.62
CA ILE A 46 3.51 0.42 -2.27
C ILE A 46 2.51 -0.27 -3.20
N TYR A 47 1.43 -0.81 -2.65
CA TYR A 47 0.34 -1.41 -3.39
C TYR A 47 -0.84 -0.45 -3.42
N ARG A 48 -1.13 0.10 -4.60
CA ARG A 48 -2.24 1.03 -4.81
C ARG A 48 -3.43 0.35 -5.44
N ASP A 49 -4.64 0.73 -5.06
CA ASP A 49 -5.82 0.36 -5.85
C ASP A 49 -5.71 1.00 -7.22
N CYS A 50 -5.82 0.18 -8.25
CA CYS A 50 -5.68 0.66 -9.61
C CYS A 50 -6.82 1.65 -9.95
N ILE A 51 -8.02 1.51 -9.37
CA ILE A 51 -9.16 2.39 -9.66
C ILE A 51 -9.08 3.71 -8.88
N SER A 52 -8.97 3.67 -7.55
CA SER A 52 -8.94 4.89 -6.73
C SER A 52 -7.57 5.56 -6.68
N GLN A 53 -6.49 4.84 -6.99
CA GLN A 53 -5.09 5.24 -6.80
C GLN A 53 -4.67 5.41 -5.33
N ASP A 54 -5.54 5.01 -4.39
CA ASP A 54 -5.25 5.02 -2.96
C ASP A 54 -4.24 3.95 -2.62
N GLU A 55 -3.36 4.26 -1.68
CA GLU A 55 -2.48 3.29 -1.07
C GLU A 55 -3.28 2.34 -0.17
N MET A 56 -3.20 1.04 -0.47
CA MET A 56 -3.94 0.01 0.27
C MET A 56 -3.07 -0.67 1.32
N PHE A 57 -1.83 -0.99 0.96
CA PHE A 57 -0.80 -1.52 1.86
C PHE A 57 0.59 -1.39 1.23
N SER A 58 1.62 -1.80 1.96
CA SER A 58 3.01 -1.85 1.48
C SER A 58 3.69 -3.19 1.74
N ASP A 59 4.88 -3.40 1.18
CA ASP A 59 5.67 -4.62 1.36
C ASP A 59 6.33 -4.79 2.73
N ILE A 60 6.12 -3.85 3.66
CA ILE A 60 6.51 -4.00 5.06
C ILE A 60 5.72 -5.11 5.77
N TYR A 61 4.57 -5.50 5.20
CA TYR A 61 3.72 -6.56 5.71
C TYR A 61 4.03 -7.91 5.05
N LYS A 62 3.62 -8.97 5.73
CA LYS A 62 3.74 -10.33 5.21
C LYS A 62 2.58 -10.61 4.26
N VAL A 63 2.87 -10.55 2.96
CA VAL A 63 1.92 -10.79 1.88
C VAL A 63 1.99 -12.25 1.41
N LYS A 64 0.84 -12.90 1.23
CA LYS A 64 0.70 -14.26 0.69
C LYS A 64 -0.29 -14.26 -0.46
N GLU A 65 0.03 -14.96 -1.55
CA GLU A 65 -0.94 -15.19 -2.63
C GLU A 65 -1.88 -16.34 -2.26
N VAL A 66 -3.19 -16.10 -2.33
CA VAL A 66 -4.23 -17.10 -2.06
C VAL A 66 -5.26 -17.13 -3.19
N ALA A 67 -6.27 -18.01 -3.07
CA ALA A 67 -7.36 -18.14 -4.04
C ALA A 67 -6.86 -18.28 -5.49
N SER A 68 -6.02 -19.28 -5.75
CA SER A 68 -5.41 -19.51 -7.06
C SER A 68 -4.66 -18.27 -7.62
N ARG A 69 -4.04 -17.49 -6.73
CA ARG A 69 -3.29 -16.25 -7.02
C ARG A 69 -4.14 -15.06 -7.43
N LEU A 70 -5.44 -15.08 -7.14
CA LEU A 70 -6.34 -13.95 -7.41
C LEU A 70 -6.41 -12.95 -6.26
N CYS A 71 -6.10 -13.39 -5.05
CA CYS A 71 -6.11 -12.54 -3.87
C CYS A 71 -4.74 -12.52 -3.18
N LEU A 72 -4.45 -11.39 -2.55
CA LEU A 72 -3.34 -11.22 -1.63
C LEU A 72 -3.88 -11.16 -0.21
N GLU A 73 -3.39 -12.02 0.65
CA GLU A 73 -3.60 -11.95 2.09
C GLU A 73 -2.43 -11.22 2.74
N VAL A 74 -2.73 -10.17 3.48
CA VAL A 74 -1.75 -9.33 4.18
C VAL A 74 -1.97 -9.50 5.68
N GLU A 75 -0.98 -10.09 6.35
CA GLU A 75 -1.02 -10.32 7.80
C GLU A 75 -0.71 -9.01 8.52
N GLY A 76 -1.61 -8.57 9.40
CA GLY A 76 -1.45 -7.37 10.22
C GLY A 76 -1.30 -7.72 11.70
N LYS A 77 -1.30 -6.70 12.55
CA LYS A 77 -1.33 -6.83 14.02
C LYS A 77 -2.26 -5.78 14.62
N MET A 78 -2.84 -6.12 15.77
CA MET A 78 -3.53 -5.14 16.61
C MET A 78 -2.50 -4.21 17.25
N VAL A 79 -2.72 -2.90 17.15
CA VAL A 79 -1.88 -1.86 17.76
C VAL A 79 -2.75 -0.81 18.42
N SER A 80 -2.21 -0.19 19.47
CA SER A 80 -2.83 0.95 20.16
C SER A 80 -1.92 2.16 20.02
N ARG A 81 -2.49 3.31 19.64
CA ARG A 81 -1.80 4.60 19.52
C ARG A 81 -2.53 5.65 20.34
N LYS A 82 -1.80 6.60 20.93
CA LYS A 82 -2.42 7.78 21.55
C LYS A 82 -2.72 8.80 20.45
N GLU A 83 -3.97 9.20 20.35
CA GLU A 83 -4.41 10.27 19.46
C GLU A 83 -3.91 11.61 20.02
N GLY A 84 -3.18 12.38 19.19
CA GLY A 84 -2.64 13.69 19.60
C GLY A 84 -1.21 13.70 20.14
N GLU A 85 -0.46 12.59 20.11
CA GLU A 85 1.02 12.66 20.21
C GLU A 85 1.55 13.24 18.87
N ILE A 86 1.56 14.57 18.77
CA ILE A 86 2.61 15.24 18.03
C ILE A 86 3.89 14.74 18.70
N ASP A 87 4.81 14.13 17.96
CA ASP A 87 6.16 13.85 18.50
C ASP A 87 6.66 15.17 19.10
N ASP A 88 6.70 15.29 20.43
CA ASP A 88 7.26 16.45 21.14
C ASP A 88 8.75 16.65 20.77
N ALA A 89 9.37 15.66 20.12
CA ALA A 89 10.66 15.76 19.47
C ALA A 89 10.69 16.67 18.22
N LEU A 90 9.53 17.01 17.64
CA LEU A 90 9.40 17.81 16.42
C LEU A 90 9.10 19.31 16.68
N ILE A 91 8.64 19.68 17.88
CA ILE A 91 8.51 21.09 18.29
C ILE A 91 9.77 21.48 19.07
N GLY A 92 10.90 21.46 18.35
CA GLY A 92 12.10 22.14 18.81
C GLY A 92 11.89 23.66 18.77
N GLY A 93 11.54 24.26 19.91
CA GLY A 93 11.83 25.66 20.19
C GLY A 93 10.69 26.52 20.75
N ASN A 94 10.55 26.54 22.08
CA ASN A 94 10.87 27.71 22.93
C ASN A 94 10.05 27.61 24.23
N ALA A 95 10.72 27.22 25.32
CA ALA A 95 10.16 27.29 26.66
C ALA A 95 10.05 28.74 27.13
N LEU A 96 8.87 29.12 27.66
CA LEU A 96 8.49 30.24 28.55
C LEU A 96 7.01 30.58 28.21
N ALA A 97 6.01 30.59 29.09
CA ALA A 97 5.96 30.67 30.54
C ALA A 97 4.63 30.05 31.05
N GLU A 98 4.56 29.92 32.37
CA GLU A 98 3.55 29.31 33.25
C GLU A 98 2.08 29.65 32.93
N ASP A 99 1.20 28.64 33.04
CA ASP A 99 -0.13 28.78 33.66
C ASP A 99 -0.59 27.40 34.21
N PRO A 100 -0.92 27.25 35.51
CA PRO A 100 -1.37 26.00 36.09
C PRO A 100 -2.90 25.93 36.05
N ASP A 101 -3.48 25.67 34.87
CA ASP A 101 -4.86 25.21 34.76
C ASP A 101 -4.94 24.12 33.69
N GLY A 102 -4.34 22.98 34.02
CA GLY A 102 -4.33 21.79 33.18
C GLY A 102 -5.58 20.96 33.43
N GLU A 103 -6.69 21.31 32.76
CA GLU A 103 -7.75 20.36 32.48
C GLU A 103 -7.14 19.29 31.56
N GLY A 104 -6.68 18.19 32.19
CA GLY A 104 -6.00 17.10 31.52
C GLY A 104 -6.94 16.48 30.49
N ALA A 105 -6.78 16.84 29.23
CA ALA A 105 -7.36 16.11 28.13
C ALA A 105 -6.82 14.68 28.19
N GLU A 106 -7.66 13.73 28.62
CA GLU A 106 -7.32 12.32 28.57
C GLU A 106 -6.94 11.97 27.13
N ALA A 107 -5.68 11.62 26.91
CA ALA A 107 -5.20 11.19 25.59
C ALA A 107 -6.03 9.98 25.13
N THR A 108 -6.83 10.14 24.09
CA THR A 108 -7.65 9.06 23.53
C THR A 108 -6.73 7.99 22.96
N VAL A 109 -6.76 6.78 23.51
CA VAL A 109 -6.01 5.64 22.95
C VAL A 109 -6.87 4.98 21.89
N VAL A 110 -6.47 5.08 20.61
CA VAL A 110 -7.12 4.42 19.48
C VAL A 110 -6.45 3.07 19.26
N THR A 111 -7.24 1.99 19.27
CA THR A 111 -6.76 0.62 19.00
C THR A 111 -7.34 0.14 17.68
N GLY A 112 -6.51 -0.43 16.82
CA GLY A 112 -6.92 -0.92 15.50
C GLY A 112 -5.88 -1.83 14.85
N VAL A 113 -6.21 -2.34 13.67
CA VAL A 113 -5.26 -3.09 12.84
C VAL A 113 -4.25 -2.12 12.26
N ASP A 114 -2.96 -2.42 12.40
CA ASP A 114 -1.89 -1.53 11.97
C ASP A 114 -1.92 -1.19 10.47
N ILE A 115 -2.32 -2.13 9.60
CA ILE A 115 -2.54 -1.88 8.17
C ILE A 115 -3.57 -0.77 7.97
N VAL A 116 -4.72 -0.86 8.65
CA VAL A 116 -5.81 0.12 8.56
C VAL A 116 -5.34 1.49 9.05
N MET A 117 -4.63 1.52 10.18
CA MET A 117 -4.17 2.77 10.78
C MET A 117 -3.03 3.44 9.99
N ASN A 118 -2.13 2.65 9.39
CA ASN A 118 -1.00 3.17 8.63
C ASN A 118 -1.37 3.69 7.25
N HIS A 119 -2.36 3.06 6.62
CA HIS A 119 -2.81 3.41 5.27
C HIS A 119 -4.13 4.18 5.28
N HIS A 120 -4.54 4.67 6.45
CA HIS A 120 -5.75 5.47 6.65
C HIS A 120 -7.01 4.86 6.00
N LEU A 121 -7.12 3.53 6.03
CA LEU A 121 -8.25 2.81 5.43
C LEU A 121 -9.52 3.12 6.21
N GLN A 122 -10.61 3.34 5.49
CA GLN A 122 -11.90 3.73 6.06
C GLN A 122 -12.82 2.52 6.18
N GLU A 123 -13.31 2.25 7.38
CA GLU A 123 -14.29 1.20 7.59
C GLU A 123 -15.61 1.56 6.88
N THR A 124 -16.22 0.58 6.24
CA THR A 124 -17.52 0.73 5.58
C THR A 124 -18.39 -0.49 5.85
N SER A 125 -19.69 -0.37 5.57
CA SER A 125 -20.64 -1.46 5.78
C SER A 125 -21.41 -1.76 4.50
N PHE A 126 -21.66 -3.05 4.29
CA PHE A 126 -22.46 -3.54 3.17
C PHE A 126 -23.59 -4.42 3.68
N THR A 127 -24.71 -4.41 2.96
CA THR A 127 -25.63 -5.54 2.97
C THR A 127 -25.13 -6.58 1.96
N LYS A 128 -25.52 -7.84 2.14
CA LYS A 128 -25.15 -8.90 1.18
C LYS A 128 -25.61 -8.58 -0.26
N GLU A 129 -26.69 -7.81 -0.41
CA GLU A 129 -27.19 -7.38 -1.72
C GLU A 129 -26.39 -6.22 -2.29
N SER A 130 -26.07 -5.19 -1.49
CA SER A 130 -25.25 -4.07 -1.96
C SER A 130 -23.84 -4.54 -2.31
N TYR A 131 -23.25 -5.46 -1.55
CA TYR A 131 -21.94 -6.04 -1.87
C TYR A 131 -21.96 -6.84 -3.17
N LYS A 132 -23.01 -7.63 -3.43
CA LYS A 132 -23.17 -8.34 -4.73
C LYS A 132 -23.19 -7.38 -5.91
N LYS A 133 -23.85 -6.22 -5.75
CA LYS A 133 -23.89 -5.18 -6.79
C LYS A 133 -22.53 -4.53 -6.97
N TYR A 134 -21.89 -4.13 -5.88
CA TYR A 134 -20.55 -3.56 -5.85
C TYR A 134 -19.54 -4.49 -6.52
N ILE A 135 -19.40 -5.72 -6.05
CA ILE A 135 -18.34 -6.63 -6.51
C ILE A 135 -18.52 -6.98 -7.99
N LYS A 136 -19.76 -7.06 -8.48
CA LYS A 136 -20.04 -7.26 -9.91
C LYS A 136 -19.60 -6.07 -10.76
N ASN A 137 -19.75 -4.85 -10.27
CA ASN A 137 -19.28 -3.65 -10.98
C ASN A 137 -17.75 -3.56 -10.91
N TYR A 138 -17.16 -3.83 -9.74
CA TYR A 138 -15.73 -3.85 -9.53
C TYR A 138 -15.03 -4.86 -10.46
N MET A 139 -15.49 -6.12 -10.51
CA MET A 139 -14.91 -7.14 -11.41
C MET A 139 -14.99 -6.74 -12.89
N LYS A 140 -16.05 -6.05 -13.31
CA LYS A 140 -16.14 -5.53 -14.68
C LYS A 140 -15.11 -4.44 -14.96
N ALA A 141 -14.89 -3.55 -14.00
CA ALA A 141 -13.88 -2.50 -14.13
C ALA A 141 -12.48 -3.11 -14.23
N ILE A 142 -12.15 -4.07 -13.35
CA ILE A 142 -10.87 -4.79 -13.41
C ILE A 142 -10.71 -5.54 -14.73
N LYS A 143 -11.75 -6.25 -15.19
CA LYS A 143 -11.72 -6.94 -16.48
C LYS A 143 -11.42 -5.99 -17.65
N ALA A 144 -12.10 -4.84 -17.72
CA ALA A 144 -11.88 -3.84 -18.76
C ALA A 144 -10.42 -3.35 -18.76
N ARG A 145 -9.85 -3.11 -17.58
CA ARG A 145 -8.44 -2.73 -17.44
C ARG A 145 -7.47 -3.84 -17.84
N LEU A 146 -7.77 -5.08 -17.51
CA LEU A 146 -6.96 -6.23 -17.94
C LEU A 146 -7.02 -6.42 -19.46
N GLU A 147 -8.15 -6.15 -20.12
CA GLU A 147 -8.27 -6.19 -21.58
C GLU A 147 -7.37 -5.15 -22.26
N GLU A 148 -7.15 -3.98 -21.63
CA GLU A 148 -6.27 -2.91 -22.15
C GLU A 148 -4.79 -3.17 -21.87
N THR A 149 -4.45 -3.76 -20.73
CA THR A 149 -3.06 -3.82 -20.24
C THR A 149 -2.43 -5.21 -20.29
N LYS A 150 -3.21 -6.28 -20.06
CA LYS A 150 -2.75 -7.66 -19.84
C LYS A 150 -3.80 -8.70 -20.27
N LEU A 151 -4.04 -8.77 -21.58
CA LEU A 151 -5.09 -9.61 -22.16
C LEU A 151 -4.98 -11.10 -21.76
N GLU A 152 -3.76 -11.60 -21.53
CA GLU A 152 -3.49 -12.97 -21.09
C GLU A 152 -4.01 -13.29 -19.67
N ARG A 153 -4.21 -12.27 -18.82
CA ARG A 153 -4.72 -12.43 -17.44
C ARG A 153 -6.24 -12.46 -17.37
N VAL A 154 -6.93 -12.00 -18.40
CA VAL A 154 -8.41 -11.91 -18.44
C VAL A 154 -9.05 -13.29 -18.25
N LYS A 155 -8.58 -14.34 -18.94
CA LYS A 155 -9.18 -15.68 -18.85
C LYS A 155 -9.00 -16.31 -17.45
N PRO A 156 -7.79 -16.34 -16.86
CA PRO A 156 -7.61 -16.80 -15.47
C PRO A 156 -8.47 -16.02 -14.47
N PHE A 157 -8.52 -14.69 -14.61
CA PHE A 157 -9.29 -13.81 -13.73
C PHE A 157 -10.78 -14.16 -13.76
N MET A 158 -11.40 -14.18 -14.94
CA MET A 158 -12.82 -14.51 -15.11
C MET A 158 -13.20 -15.91 -14.59
N THR A 159 -12.26 -16.85 -14.59
CA THR A 159 -12.51 -18.21 -14.12
C THR A 159 -12.56 -18.29 -12.60
N GLY A 160 -11.56 -17.71 -11.92
CA GLY A 160 -11.49 -17.80 -10.47
C GLY A 160 -12.22 -16.67 -9.73
N GLU A 161 -12.52 -15.53 -10.36
CA GLU A 161 -13.31 -14.46 -9.72
C GLU A 161 -14.66 -14.98 -9.22
N ALA A 162 -15.31 -15.86 -10.00
CA ALA A 162 -16.64 -16.36 -9.68
C ALA A 162 -16.63 -17.27 -8.45
N GLU A 163 -15.57 -18.05 -8.27
CA GLU A 163 -15.38 -18.89 -7.08
C GLU A 163 -15.05 -18.03 -5.87
N GLN A 164 -14.14 -17.06 -6.02
CA GLN A 164 -13.74 -16.19 -4.93
C GLN A 164 -14.89 -15.31 -4.43
N VAL A 165 -15.69 -14.74 -5.34
CA VAL A 165 -16.89 -13.97 -4.97
C VAL A 165 -17.92 -14.85 -4.24
N LYS A 166 -18.09 -16.11 -4.65
CA LYS A 166 -18.98 -17.04 -3.93
C LYS A 166 -18.45 -17.32 -2.52
N HIS A 167 -17.14 -17.53 -2.37
CA HIS A 167 -16.51 -17.77 -1.07
C HIS A 167 -16.71 -16.57 -0.13
N ILE A 168 -16.44 -15.36 -0.61
CA ILE A 168 -16.66 -14.12 0.17
C ILE A 168 -18.12 -13.98 0.58
N LEU A 169 -19.07 -14.22 -0.35
CA LEU A 169 -20.50 -14.14 -0.04
C LEU A 169 -20.97 -15.21 0.93
N ALA A 170 -20.33 -16.37 0.99
CA ALA A 170 -20.63 -17.41 1.97
C ALA A 170 -20.21 -16.96 3.38
N ASN A 171 -19.04 -16.34 3.49
CA ASN A 171 -18.44 -15.88 4.75
C ASN A 171 -18.69 -14.39 5.05
N PHE A 172 -19.65 -13.77 4.36
CA PHE A 172 -19.89 -12.32 4.36
C PHE A 172 -19.99 -11.67 5.75
N LYS A 173 -20.49 -12.42 6.75
CA LYS A 173 -20.67 -11.90 8.12
C LYS A 173 -19.39 -11.86 8.94
N ASN A 174 -18.35 -12.60 8.54
CA ASN A 174 -17.07 -12.63 9.24
C ASN A 174 -16.21 -11.43 8.84
N TYR A 175 -16.35 -11.00 7.59
CA TYR A 175 -15.56 -9.91 7.04
C TYR A 175 -16.03 -8.54 7.55
N GLN A 176 -15.06 -7.73 7.94
CA GLN A 176 -15.19 -6.28 8.03
C GLN A 176 -14.70 -5.67 6.71
N PHE A 177 -15.34 -4.61 6.24
CA PHE A 177 -15.07 -4.02 4.94
C PHE A 177 -14.35 -2.69 5.10
N PHE A 178 -13.26 -2.50 4.36
CA PHE A 178 -12.48 -1.28 4.37
C PHE A 178 -12.28 -0.77 2.95
N VAL A 179 -12.30 0.55 2.76
CA VAL A 179 -11.97 1.22 1.50
C VAL A 179 -10.74 2.10 1.68
N GLY A 180 -10.13 2.50 0.56
CA GLY A 180 -9.02 3.47 0.57
C GLY A 180 -9.44 4.80 1.20
N GLU A 181 -8.44 5.62 1.55
CA GLU A 181 -8.62 6.90 2.25
C GLU A 181 -9.64 7.82 1.57
N ASN A 182 -9.66 7.86 0.23
CA ASN A 182 -10.58 8.70 -0.54
C ASN A 182 -12.02 8.18 -0.56
N MET A 183 -12.30 7.03 0.06
CA MET A 183 -13.63 6.39 0.13
C MET A 183 -14.30 6.24 -1.24
N ASN A 184 -13.51 5.99 -2.29
CA ASN A 184 -14.04 5.85 -3.64
C ASN A 184 -14.97 4.63 -3.72
N PRO A 185 -16.27 4.80 -4.05
CA PRO A 185 -17.24 3.70 -4.05
C PRO A 185 -17.01 2.69 -5.18
N ASP A 186 -16.28 3.07 -6.22
CA ASP A 186 -15.88 2.19 -7.33
C ASP A 186 -14.51 1.54 -7.09
N GLY A 187 -13.78 2.00 -6.07
CA GLY A 187 -12.46 1.51 -5.70
C GLY A 187 -12.49 0.14 -5.01
N MET A 188 -11.31 -0.33 -4.62
CA MET A 188 -11.16 -1.61 -3.92
C MET A 188 -11.78 -1.59 -2.52
N VAL A 189 -12.53 -2.64 -2.21
CA VAL A 189 -12.93 -2.97 -0.84
C VAL A 189 -12.04 -4.10 -0.33
N ALA A 190 -11.21 -3.78 0.65
CA ALA A 190 -10.39 -4.72 1.39
C ALA A 190 -11.24 -5.45 2.45
N LEU A 191 -10.98 -6.74 2.62
CA LEU A 191 -11.74 -7.59 3.54
C LEU A 191 -10.87 -7.97 4.73
N LEU A 192 -11.21 -7.49 5.92
CA LEU A 192 -10.54 -7.86 7.15
C LEU A 192 -11.23 -9.06 7.80
N ASP A 193 -10.46 -10.06 8.19
CA ASP A 193 -10.90 -11.19 9.02
C ASP A 193 -9.77 -11.57 10.00
N PHE A 194 -10.06 -12.48 10.93
CA PHE A 194 -9.10 -12.97 11.91
C PHE A 194 -8.77 -14.43 11.65
N ARG A 195 -7.52 -14.83 11.91
CA ARG A 195 -7.11 -16.24 11.81
C ARG A 195 -7.86 -17.09 12.85
N GLU A 196 -7.69 -18.42 12.77
CA GLU A 196 -8.31 -19.37 13.70
C GLU A 196 -7.94 -19.10 15.18
N ASP A 197 -6.84 -18.38 15.42
CA ASP A 197 -6.44 -17.93 16.76
C ASP A 197 -7.32 -16.80 17.32
N GLY A 198 -8.15 -16.15 16.49
CA GLY A 198 -9.01 -15.02 16.83
C GLY A 198 -8.27 -13.73 17.17
N ILE A 199 -6.95 -13.68 17.00
CA ILE A 199 -6.10 -12.56 17.45
C ILE A 199 -5.34 -11.95 16.29
N THR A 200 -4.90 -12.76 15.32
CA THR A 200 -4.09 -12.29 14.20
C THR A 200 -4.99 -11.77 13.07
N PRO A 201 -5.07 -10.45 12.84
CA PRO A 201 -5.85 -9.91 11.73
C PRO A 201 -5.15 -10.18 10.40
N TYR A 202 -5.92 -10.41 9.36
CA TYR A 202 -5.43 -10.40 7.99
C TYR A 202 -6.43 -9.71 7.06
N MET A 203 -5.90 -9.00 6.07
CA MET A 203 -6.70 -8.34 5.07
C MET A 203 -6.54 -9.03 3.71
N VAL A 204 -7.65 -9.20 2.99
CA VAL A 204 -7.69 -9.79 1.66
C VAL A 204 -7.91 -8.69 0.63
N PHE A 205 -7.02 -8.63 -0.37
CA PHE A 205 -7.07 -7.68 -1.48
C PHE A 205 -7.12 -8.45 -2.81
N PHE A 206 -7.77 -7.90 -3.85
CA PHE A 206 -7.75 -8.49 -5.19
C PHE A 206 -6.47 -8.12 -5.93
N LYS A 207 -5.67 -9.12 -6.32
CA LYS A 207 -4.35 -8.91 -6.92
C LYS A 207 -4.41 -8.09 -8.21
N GLU A 208 -5.36 -8.41 -9.10
CA GLU A 208 -5.52 -7.70 -10.37
C GLU A 208 -6.12 -6.30 -10.21
N GLY A 209 -6.60 -5.97 -9.00
CA GLY A 209 -7.01 -4.63 -8.63
C GLY A 209 -5.88 -3.76 -8.07
N LEU A 210 -4.66 -4.29 -7.94
CA LEU A 210 -3.52 -3.57 -7.38
C LEU A 210 -2.47 -3.22 -8.43
N GLU A 211 -1.89 -2.05 -8.27
CA GLU A 211 -0.67 -1.62 -8.93
C GLU A 211 0.46 -1.56 -7.92
N MET A 212 1.63 -2.09 -8.28
CA MET A 212 2.82 -2.00 -7.45
C MET A 212 3.61 -0.77 -7.84
N GLU A 213 4.03 0.02 -6.87
CA GLU A 213 4.89 1.17 -7.06
C GLU A 213 6.13 1.00 -6.20
N LYS A 214 7.30 0.95 -6.82
CA LYS A 214 8.58 0.87 -6.11
C LYS A 214 9.06 2.26 -5.79
N CYS A 215 9.13 2.57 -4.50
CA CYS A 215 9.66 3.81 -3.98
C CYS A 215 11.04 3.59 -3.37
N LEU A 216 12.01 4.42 -3.75
CA LEU A 216 13.32 4.47 -3.11
C LEU A 216 13.27 5.44 -1.93
N GLN A 217 13.83 4.99 -0.81
CA GLN A 217 13.89 5.74 0.42
C GLN A 217 15.33 5.87 0.89
N GLU A 218 15.70 7.05 1.38
CA GLU A 218 16.89 7.22 2.20
C GLU A 218 16.48 7.58 3.63
N THR A 219 17.16 6.95 4.56
CA THR A 219 17.21 7.38 5.95
C THR A 219 18.22 8.51 6.08
N ASN A 220 17.80 9.62 6.68
CA ASN A 220 18.77 10.66 7.06
C ASN A 220 19.85 10.05 7.98
N PRO A 221 21.09 10.58 8.00
CA PRO A 221 22.21 10.03 8.79
C PRO A 221 21.94 9.91 10.31
N SER A 222 20.93 10.61 10.82
CA SER A 222 20.45 10.56 12.20
C SER A 222 19.40 9.46 12.46
N GLY A 223 18.99 8.71 11.45
CA GLY A 223 17.97 7.66 11.52
C GLY A 223 16.54 8.14 11.78
N SER A 224 16.32 9.46 11.82
CA SER A 224 15.08 10.05 12.38
C SER A 224 13.98 10.25 11.35
N ASN A 225 14.31 10.35 10.06
CA ASN A 225 13.36 10.66 8.99
C ASN A 225 13.65 9.85 7.73
N ILE A 226 12.59 9.33 7.12
CA ILE A 226 12.60 8.61 5.84
C ILE A 226 12.21 9.60 4.74
N ILE A 227 13.04 9.73 3.70
CA ILE A 227 12.77 10.59 2.54
C ILE A 227 12.55 9.70 1.32
N ILE A 228 11.37 9.81 0.67
CA ILE A 228 11.11 9.17 -0.63
C ILE A 228 11.79 9.98 -1.73
N ILE A 229 12.73 9.37 -2.45
CA ILE A 229 13.57 10.05 -3.46
C ILE A 229 13.11 9.76 -4.88
N GLY A 230 12.25 8.76 -5.06
CA GLY A 230 11.59 8.52 -6.33
C GLY A 230 10.74 7.27 -6.29
N CYS A 231 9.61 7.30 -6.99
CA CYS A 231 8.74 6.15 -7.16
C CYS A 231 8.60 5.80 -8.65
N CYS A 232 8.51 4.50 -8.94
CA CYS A 232 8.33 3.97 -10.27
C CYS A 232 7.28 2.86 -10.24
N SER A 233 6.21 3.00 -11.03
CA SER A 233 5.19 1.96 -11.17
C SER A 233 5.80 0.68 -11.75
N LEU A 234 5.86 -0.36 -10.94
CA LEU A 234 6.14 -1.73 -11.36
C LEU A 234 4.83 -2.31 -11.90
N PHE A 235 4.66 -2.33 -13.21
CA PHE A 235 3.68 -3.27 -13.78
C PHE A 235 4.07 -4.68 -13.31
N ILE A 236 3.16 -5.40 -12.63
CA ILE A 236 3.33 -6.80 -12.21
C ILE A 236 3.68 -7.63 -13.46
N ASN A 237 4.97 -7.69 -13.77
CA ASN A 237 5.60 -8.42 -14.86
C ASN A 237 6.99 -8.83 -14.38
N LYS A 238 7.01 -9.82 -13.49
CA LYS A 238 8.06 -10.84 -13.41
C LYS A 238 7.42 -12.08 -12.81
N THR A 239 6.81 -12.88 -13.68
CA THR A 239 6.83 -14.33 -13.48
C THR A 239 8.30 -14.76 -13.46
N SER A 240 8.76 -15.25 -12.31
CA SER A 240 9.79 -16.27 -12.26
C SER A 240 9.22 -17.50 -11.57
#